data_AF-A0A7M1URE4-F1
#
_entry.id   AF-A0A7M1URE4-F1
#
_cell.length_a   1.000
_cell.length_b   1.000
_cell.length_c   1.000
_cell.angle_alpha   90.00
_cell.angle_beta   90.00
_cell.angle_gamma   90.00
#
_symmetry.space_group_name_H-M   'P 1'
#
loop_
_entity.id
_entity.type
_entity.pdbx_description
1 polymer ?
#
loop_
_entity_poly.entity_id
_entity_poly.type
_entity_poly.pdbx_seq_one_letter_code
_entity_poly.pdbx_strand_id
1 'polypeptide(L)'
;MKSISTIMGLTFIGLMLLALGVATAMWMETLWINTYIETGEVRVAWTEWTCSDQGPDPQAGEPFHNEEGKNVAQCIVTPEIYDDEQNVIKVNITLVNAYPGYAPFITLYAGNIGTIPVKLLNYTNLQYDEEPLTVYLDIPEDTQIHPGESLPIGIHIIVNQEAEELTTYSFELEFTFAQWNEVP
;
A
#
# COMPACT_ATOMS: atom_id res chain seq x y z
N MET A 1 31.51 -80.43 37.90
CA MET A 1 30.77 -79.25 38.42
C MET A 1 31.37 -77.90 38.00
N LYS A 2 32.70 -77.71 38.02
CA LYS A 2 33.33 -76.44 37.54
C LYS A 2 33.01 -76.09 36.08
N SER A 3 33.06 -77.05 35.16
CA SER A 3 32.80 -76.80 33.72
C SER A 3 31.37 -76.35 33.42
N ILE A 4 30.37 -76.90 34.10
CA ILE A 4 28.95 -76.52 33.94
C ILE A 4 28.71 -75.09 34.45
N SER A 5 29.32 -74.72 35.58
CA SER A 5 29.23 -73.35 36.12
C SER A 5 29.89 -72.31 35.20
N THR A 6 31.03 -72.65 34.57
CA THR A 6 31.68 -71.78 33.58
C THR A 6 30.85 -71.62 32.31
N ILE A 7 30.26 -72.70 31.79
CA ILE A 7 29.39 -72.66 30.61
C ILE A 7 28.13 -71.83 30.92
N MET A 8 27.51 -72.03 32.09
CA MET A 8 26.32 -71.31 32.50
C MET A 8 26.58 -69.81 32.69
N GLY A 9 27.76 -69.44 33.22
CA GLY A 9 28.20 -68.04 33.33
C GLY A 9 28.43 -67.39 31.97
N LEU A 10 29.08 -68.09 31.03
CA LEU A 10 29.30 -67.58 29.67
C LEU A 10 27.99 -67.40 28.89
N THR A 11 27.03 -68.32 29.06
CA THR A 11 25.69 -68.17 28.44
C THR A 11 24.91 -66.99 29.00
N PHE A 12 25.04 -66.69 30.31
CA PHE A 12 24.34 -65.57 30.94
C PHE A 12 24.93 -64.22 30.49
N ILE A 13 26.25 -64.14 30.37
CA ILE A 13 26.95 -62.98 29.80
C ILE A 13 26.57 -62.79 28.33
N GLY A 14 26.49 -63.89 27.56
CA GLY A 14 26.03 -63.86 26.17
C GLY A 14 24.59 -63.35 26.04
N LEU A 15 23.68 -63.78 26.92
CA LEU A 15 22.29 -63.31 26.93
C LEU A 15 22.19 -61.83 27.32
N MET A 16 22.98 -61.37 28.30
CA MET A 16 23.02 -59.95 28.68
C MET A 16 23.55 -59.07 27.55
N LEU A 17 24.59 -59.52 26.84
CA LEU A 17 25.13 -58.80 25.68
C LEU A 17 24.13 -58.73 24.52
N LEU A 18 23.36 -59.80 24.29
CA LEU A 18 22.28 -59.80 23.30
C LEU A 18 21.13 -58.85 23.69
N ALA A 19 20.74 -58.82 24.96
CA ALA A 19 19.69 -57.91 25.45
C ALA A 19 20.12 -56.43 25.37
N LEU A 20 21.38 -56.13 25.69
CA LEU A 20 21.96 -54.79 25.54
C LEU A 20 22.05 -54.38 24.06
N GLY A 21 22.43 -55.31 23.17
CA GLY A 21 22.46 -55.06 21.72
C GLY A 21 21.08 -54.76 21.12
N VAL A 22 20.03 -55.47 21.56
CA VAL A 22 18.64 -55.23 21.11
C VAL A 22 18.09 -53.90 21.66
N ALA A 23 18.39 -53.56 22.92
CA ALA A 23 17.97 -52.28 23.52
C ALA A 23 18.65 -51.06 22.88
N THR A 24 19.89 -51.19 22.39
CA THR A 24 20.57 -50.11 21.65
C THR A 24 20.15 -50.00 20.18
N ALA A 25 19.55 -51.06 19.62
CA ALA A 25 19.14 -51.12 18.21
C ALA A 25 17.68 -50.68 17.97
N MET A 26 16.86 -50.59 19.01
CA MET A 26 15.47 -50.18 18.90
C MET A 26 15.23 -48.92 19.73
N TRP A 27 14.70 -47.90 19.05
CA TRP A 27 14.04 -46.68 19.57
C TRP A 27 14.83 -45.38 19.45
N MET A 28 15.55 -45.18 18.34
CA MET A 28 15.88 -43.83 17.90
C MET A 28 15.79 -43.74 16.39
N GLU A 29 14.90 -42.87 15.92
CA GLU A 29 14.86 -42.42 14.53
C GLU A 29 14.97 -40.89 14.54
N THR A 30 15.84 -40.36 13.69
CA THR A 30 15.93 -38.92 13.48
C THR A 30 15.13 -38.57 12.24
N LEU A 31 14.04 -37.85 12.45
CA LEU A 31 13.21 -37.32 11.37
C LEU A 31 13.62 -35.88 11.09
N TRP A 32 13.86 -35.61 9.81
CA TRP A 32 14.19 -34.28 9.32
C TRP A 32 12.99 -33.70 8.59
N ILE A 33 12.71 -32.43 8.83
CA ILE A 33 11.69 -31.68 8.11
C ILE A 33 12.41 -30.60 7.32
N ASN A 34 12.13 -30.55 6.02
CA ASN A 34 12.45 -29.39 5.21
C ASN A 34 11.27 -28.43 5.26
N THR A 35 11.54 -27.18 5.60
CA THR A 35 10.57 -26.10 5.51
C THR A 35 11.08 -25.04 4.54
N TYR A 36 10.17 -24.51 3.72
CA TYR A 36 10.38 -23.38 2.84
C TYR A 36 9.36 -22.32 3.19
N ILE A 37 9.79 -21.07 3.29
CA ILE A 37 8.95 -19.93 3.61
C ILE A 37 9.16 -18.92 2.50
N GLU A 38 8.08 -18.61 1.77
CA GLU A 38 8.04 -17.58 0.74
C GLU A 38 7.22 -16.41 1.27
N THR A 39 7.84 -15.23 1.32
CA THR A 39 7.18 -14.00 1.79
C THR A 39 6.47 -13.30 0.64
N GLY A 40 5.41 -12.59 0.95
CA GLY A 40 4.74 -11.72 -0.02
C GLY A 40 5.44 -10.38 -0.19
N GLU A 41 4.79 -9.50 -0.95
CA GLU A 41 5.30 -8.18 -1.33
C GLU A 41 4.29 -7.07 -1.04
N VAL A 42 4.80 -5.97 -0.48
CA VAL A 42 4.07 -4.71 -0.29
C VAL A 42 4.37 -3.81 -1.47
N ARG A 43 3.37 -3.52 -2.30
CA ARG A 43 3.53 -2.63 -3.47
C ARG A 43 2.23 -1.87 -3.74
N VAL A 44 2.33 -0.55 -3.85
CA VAL A 44 1.21 0.36 -4.14
C VAL A 44 1.59 1.31 -5.26
N ALA A 45 0.65 1.58 -6.17
CA ALA A 45 0.82 2.54 -7.25
C ALA A 45 -0.48 3.27 -7.55
N TRP A 46 -0.39 4.41 -8.24
CA TRP A 46 -1.55 5.06 -8.83
C TRP A 46 -2.02 4.26 -10.03
N THR A 47 -3.21 3.69 -9.93
CA THR A 47 -3.77 2.78 -10.95
C THR A 47 -4.75 3.47 -11.88
N GLU A 48 -5.41 4.51 -11.40
CA GLU A 48 -6.38 5.32 -12.15
C GLU A 48 -6.45 6.73 -11.55
N TRP A 49 -6.83 7.70 -12.37
CA TRP A 49 -7.06 9.07 -11.95
C TRP A 49 -8.12 9.73 -12.83
N THR A 50 -8.97 10.55 -12.22
CA THR A 50 -10.05 11.26 -12.90
C THR A 50 -10.16 12.69 -12.38
N CYS A 51 -10.61 13.61 -13.22
CA CYS A 51 -11.03 14.95 -12.78
C CYS A 51 -12.50 15.17 -13.11
N SER A 52 -13.22 15.84 -12.20
CA SER A 52 -14.65 16.13 -12.33
C SER A 52 -14.97 17.11 -13.45
N ASP A 53 -13.99 17.89 -13.88
CA ASP A 53 -14.13 18.85 -14.97
C ASP A 53 -14.11 18.12 -16.32
N GLN A 54 -15.31 17.85 -16.84
CA GLN A 54 -15.56 17.15 -18.11
C GLN A 54 -16.48 17.97 -19.03
N GLY A 55 -16.71 19.24 -18.70
CA GLY A 55 -17.81 20.02 -19.27
C GLY A 55 -17.76 21.46 -18.77
N PRO A 56 -18.91 22.11 -18.49
CA PRO A 56 -18.91 23.40 -17.83
C PRO A 56 -18.06 23.40 -16.55
N ASP A 57 -17.25 24.45 -16.38
CA ASP A 57 -16.28 24.58 -15.29
C ASP A 57 -16.99 24.47 -13.93
N PRO A 58 -16.60 23.52 -13.06
CA PRO A 58 -17.17 23.40 -11.72
C PRO A 58 -16.85 24.62 -10.86
N GLN A 59 -17.79 25.01 -10.00
CA GLN A 59 -17.69 26.19 -9.14
C GLN A 59 -17.77 25.82 -7.66
N ALA A 60 -17.08 26.57 -6.81
CA ALA A 60 -17.09 26.40 -5.35
C ALA A 60 -18.45 26.68 -4.69
N GLY A 61 -19.44 27.15 -5.46
CA GLY A 61 -20.72 27.64 -4.96
C GLY A 61 -20.65 29.12 -4.58
N GLU A 62 -21.70 29.61 -3.92
CA GLU A 62 -21.86 31.01 -3.53
C GLU A 62 -20.57 31.63 -2.93
N PRO A 63 -20.09 32.78 -3.42
CA PRO A 63 -20.73 33.69 -4.40
C PRO A 63 -20.37 33.41 -5.88
N PHE A 64 -19.73 32.28 -6.17
CA PHE A 64 -19.27 31.93 -7.51
C PHE A 64 -20.32 31.13 -8.28
N HIS A 65 -20.52 31.49 -9.55
CA HIS A 65 -21.56 30.91 -10.40
C HIS A 65 -21.05 30.73 -11.83
N ASN A 66 -21.62 29.74 -12.52
CA ASN A 66 -21.36 29.45 -13.93
C ASN A 66 -22.65 28.95 -14.60
N GLU A 67 -23.76 29.67 -14.39
CA GLU A 67 -25.06 29.31 -14.97
C GLU A 67 -25.04 29.36 -16.50
N GLU A 68 -24.14 30.16 -17.08
CA GLU A 68 -23.93 30.27 -18.52
C GLU A 68 -23.20 29.07 -19.14
N GLY A 69 -22.71 28.14 -18.31
CA GLY A 69 -22.05 26.92 -18.76
C GLY A 69 -20.72 27.15 -19.46
N LYS A 70 -19.93 28.13 -19.00
CA LYS A 70 -18.57 28.38 -19.49
C LYS A 70 -17.68 27.18 -19.20
N ASN A 71 -16.80 26.89 -20.14
CA ASN A 71 -15.77 25.87 -20.05
C ASN A 71 -14.50 26.49 -20.62
N VAL A 72 -13.76 27.18 -19.77
CA VAL A 72 -12.55 27.93 -20.12
C VAL A 72 -11.34 27.47 -19.32
N ALA A 73 -11.53 26.83 -18.17
CA ALA A 73 -10.46 26.21 -17.41
C ALA A 73 -10.27 24.75 -17.85
N GLN A 74 -9.16 24.14 -17.44
CA GLN A 74 -8.94 22.71 -17.66
C GLN A 74 -8.23 22.09 -16.46
N CYS A 75 -8.65 20.89 -16.10
CA CYS A 75 -8.01 20.06 -15.08
C CYS A 75 -7.34 18.85 -15.73
N ILE A 76 -6.03 18.77 -15.61
CA ILE A 76 -5.22 17.73 -16.27
C ILE A 76 -4.47 16.94 -15.20
N VAL A 77 -4.61 15.62 -15.23
CA VAL A 77 -3.85 14.71 -14.35
C VAL A 77 -3.02 13.77 -15.23
N THR A 78 -1.71 13.77 -15.01
CA THR A 78 -0.75 13.01 -15.83
C THR A 78 0.25 12.28 -14.94
N PRO A 79 0.71 11.08 -15.31
CA PRO A 79 1.85 10.45 -14.65
C PRO A 79 3.10 11.32 -14.76
N GLU A 80 3.87 11.40 -13.68
CA GLU A 80 5.13 12.15 -13.62
C GLU A 80 6.32 11.22 -13.36
N ILE A 81 6.22 10.35 -12.36
CA ILE A 81 7.30 9.44 -11.95
C ILE A 81 6.80 8.00 -11.96
N TYR A 82 7.66 7.13 -12.48
CA TYR A 82 7.49 5.69 -12.52
C TYR A 82 8.58 5.01 -11.68
N ASP A 83 8.26 3.86 -11.09
CA ASP A 83 9.27 2.96 -10.52
C ASP A 83 10.02 2.16 -11.61
N ASP A 84 10.89 1.23 -11.22
CA ASP A 84 11.68 0.38 -12.11
C ASP A 84 10.85 -0.64 -12.90
N GLU A 85 9.61 -0.90 -12.48
CA GLU A 85 8.66 -1.82 -13.09
C GLU A 85 7.59 -1.11 -13.92
N GLN A 86 7.72 0.20 -14.12
CA GLN A 86 6.78 1.08 -14.85
C GLN A 86 5.42 1.28 -14.16
N ASN A 87 5.35 1.15 -12.84
CA ASN A 87 4.17 1.56 -12.08
C ASN A 87 4.25 3.06 -11.75
N VAL A 88 3.10 3.75 -11.81
CA VAL A 88 3.04 5.20 -11.54
C VAL A 88 3.10 5.44 -10.04
N ILE A 89 4.14 6.14 -9.58
CA ILE A 89 4.34 6.48 -8.16
C ILE A 89 4.13 7.97 -7.87
N LYS A 90 4.15 8.82 -8.90
CA LYS A 90 3.78 10.24 -8.80
C LYS A 90 2.94 10.66 -9.99
N VAL A 91 1.87 11.41 -9.71
CA VAL A 91 1.06 12.09 -10.72
C VAL A 91 1.23 13.60 -10.57
N ASN A 92 1.25 14.31 -11.68
CA ASN A 92 1.22 15.76 -11.75
C ASN A 92 -0.21 16.23 -12.09
N ILE A 93 -0.74 17.13 -11.26
CA ILE A 93 -2.06 17.77 -11.44
C ILE A 93 -1.82 19.21 -11.91
N THR A 94 -2.39 19.58 -13.05
CA THR A 94 -2.25 20.91 -13.63
C THR A 94 -3.63 21.50 -13.91
N LEU A 95 -3.92 22.64 -13.29
CA LEU A 95 -5.08 23.46 -13.59
C LEU A 95 -4.67 24.58 -14.56
N VAL A 96 -5.24 24.61 -15.76
CA VAL A 96 -4.90 25.57 -16.82
C VAL A 96 -6.01 26.60 -16.94
N ASN A 97 -5.64 27.87 -17.04
CA ASN A 97 -6.58 29.00 -17.16
C ASN A 97 -7.64 29.01 -16.03
N ALA A 98 -7.21 28.58 -14.83
CA ALA A 98 -8.04 28.59 -13.64
C ALA A 98 -8.28 30.03 -13.16
N TYR A 99 -9.43 30.27 -12.56
CA TYR A 99 -9.89 31.59 -12.13
C TYR A 99 -10.60 31.49 -10.77
N PRO A 100 -10.72 32.60 -10.02
CA PRO A 100 -11.43 32.60 -8.74
C PRO A 100 -12.82 31.94 -8.82
N GLY A 101 -13.07 30.98 -7.96
CA GLY A 101 -14.29 30.18 -7.93
C GLY A 101 -14.21 28.84 -8.65
N TYR A 102 -13.22 28.62 -9.52
CA TYR A 102 -12.98 27.32 -10.17
C TYR A 102 -12.66 26.26 -9.11
N ALA A 103 -13.44 25.16 -9.11
CA ALA A 103 -13.39 24.16 -8.05
C ALA A 103 -13.44 22.71 -8.57
N PRO A 104 -12.41 22.22 -9.25
CA PRO A 104 -12.35 20.84 -9.68
C PRO A 104 -12.17 19.87 -8.51
N PHE A 105 -12.75 18.68 -8.67
CA PHE A 105 -12.54 17.54 -7.80
C PHE A 105 -11.75 16.46 -8.55
N ILE A 106 -10.63 16.05 -7.99
CA ILE A 106 -9.76 15.01 -8.54
C ILE A 106 -9.91 13.75 -7.69
N THR A 107 -10.06 12.60 -8.33
CA THR A 107 -10.00 11.29 -7.65
C THR A 107 -8.78 10.54 -8.15
N LEU A 108 -7.92 10.11 -7.21
CA LEU A 108 -6.77 9.24 -7.47
C LEU A 108 -7.02 7.86 -6.85
N TYR A 109 -6.72 6.79 -7.57
CA TYR A 109 -6.93 5.42 -7.10
C TYR A 109 -5.59 4.78 -6.71
N ALA A 110 -5.33 4.69 -5.40
CA ALA A 110 -4.18 3.98 -4.86
C ALA A 110 -4.45 2.47 -4.88
N GLY A 111 -3.85 1.75 -5.83
CA GLY A 111 -4.05 0.32 -6.03
C GLY A 111 -2.97 -0.52 -5.36
N ASN A 112 -3.38 -1.60 -4.68
CA ASN A 112 -2.46 -2.59 -4.16
C ASN A 112 -2.10 -3.59 -5.26
N ILE A 113 -0.92 -3.39 -5.84
CA ILE A 113 -0.35 -4.25 -6.89
C ILE A 113 0.64 -5.28 -6.34
N GLY A 114 0.76 -5.38 -5.01
CA GLY A 114 1.53 -6.40 -4.31
C GLY A 114 0.71 -7.65 -4.00
N THR A 115 1.22 -8.47 -3.07
CA THR A 115 0.55 -9.70 -2.62
C THR A 115 0.16 -9.67 -1.14
N ILE A 116 0.53 -8.61 -0.42
CA ILE A 116 0.19 -8.40 1.00
C ILE A 116 -0.83 -7.25 1.09
N PRO A 117 -1.89 -7.37 1.91
CA PRO A 117 -2.81 -6.25 2.14
C PRO A 117 -2.11 -5.04 2.76
N VAL A 118 -2.53 -3.84 2.36
CA VAL A 118 -1.94 -2.58 2.82
C VAL A 118 -2.99 -1.67 3.43
N LYS A 119 -2.55 -0.70 4.23
CA LYS A 119 -3.35 0.39 4.77
C LYS A 119 -2.59 1.71 4.56
N LEU A 120 -3.33 2.81 4.43
CA LEU A 120 -2.73 4.15 4.49
C LEU A 120 -2.17 4.36 5.90
N LEU A 121 -0.86 4.56 6.02
CA LEU A 121 -0.19 4.79 7.30
C LEU A 121 -0.23 6.28 7.66
N ASN A 122 0.14 7.14 6.70
CA ASN A 122 0.08 8.59 6.87
C ASN A 122 0.09 9.29 5.50
N TYR A 123 -0.13 10.59 5.53
CA TYR A 123 0.14 11.48 4.41
C TYR A 123 0.75 12.77 4.95
N THR A 124 1.53 13.47 4.14
CA THR A 124 2.14 14.74 4.55
C THR A 124 1.08 15.82 4.65
N ASN A 125 1.17 16.63 5.70
CA ASN A 125 0.37 17.86 5.80
C ASN A 125 0.71 18.77 4.61
N LEU A 126 -0.34 19.19 3.91
CA LEU A 126 -0.27 20.14 2.82
C LEU A 126 0.45 21.42 3.26
N GLN A 127 1.55 21.77 2.60
CA GLN A 127 2.16 23.10 2.72
C GLN A 127 1.99 23.81 1.38
N TYR A 128 1.16 24.86 1.41
CA TYR A 128 0.85 25.68 0.25
C TYR A 128 0.37 27.05 0.72
N ASP A 129 0.26 27.98 -0.22
CA ASP A 129 -0.34 29.28 0.07
C ASP A 129 -1.86 29.12 0.13
N GLU A 130 -2.40 29.24 1.35
CA GLU A 130 -3.83 29.07 1.64
C GLU A 130 -4.67 30.30 1.25
N GLU A 131 -4.04 31.43 0.94
CA GLU A 131 -4.74 32.63 0.45
C GLU A 131 -5.28 32.39 -0.98
N PRO A 132 -4.48 32.05 -2.01
CA PRO A 132 -4.94 31.86 -3.37
C PRO A 132 -5.63 30.50 -3.62
N LEU A 133 -5.40 29.52 -2.75
CA LEU A 133 -5.93 28.17 -2.92
C LEU A 133 -6.56 27.66 -1.62
N THR A 134 -7.62 26.89 -1.75
CA THR A 134 -8.11 26.01 -0.68
C THR A 134 -8.04 24.57 -1.16
N VAL A 135 -7.33 23.71 -0.44
CA VAL A 135 -7.19 22.29 -0.77
C VAL A 135 -7.65 21.43 0.40
N TYR A 136 -8.53 20.48 0.14
CA TYR A 136 -8.96 19.49 1.13
C TYR A 136 -8.97 18.08 0.55
N LEU A 137 -8.66 17.11 1.39
CA LEU A 137 -8.59 15.70 1.03
C LEU A 137 -9.83 14.96 1.54
N ASP A 138 -10.42 14.13 0.69
CA ASP A 138 -11.44 13.15 1.05
C ASP A 138 -10.80 11.76 1.01
N ILE A 139 -10.44 11.25 2.20
CA ILE A 139 -9.75 9.97 2.35
C ILE A 139 -10.68 9.04 3.13
N PRO A 140 -11.04 7.86 2.59
CA PRO A 140 -11.87 6.91 3.32
C PRO A 140 -11.21 6.46 4.63
N GLU A 141 -12.00 6.37 5.70
CA GLU A 141 -11.50 5.95 7.01
C GLU A 141 -11.05 4.48 7.02
N ASP A 142 -9.91 4.23 7.69
CA ASP A 142 -9.33 2.92 8.04
C ASP A 142 -9.60 1.76 7.07
N THR A 143 -9.33 1.99 5.79
CA THR A 143 -9.61 1.00 4.74
C THR A 143 -8.37 0.15 4.46
N GLN A 144 -8.49 -1.16 4.73
CA GLN A 144 -7.53 -2.15 4.24
C GLN A 144 -7.75 -2.40 2.75
N ILE A 145 -6.67 -2.37 1.97
CA ILE A 145 -6.68 -2.62 0.53
C ILE A 145 -6.11 -4.02 0.28
N HIS A 146 -6.97 -4.96 -0.15
CA HIS A 146 -6.50 -6.29 -0.52
C HIS A 146 -5.72 -6.28 -1.85
N PRO A 147 -4.88 -7.29 -2.13
CA PRO A 147 -4.22 -7.42 -3.43
C PRO A 147 -5.22 -7.34 -4.60
N GLY A 148 -4.96 -6.45 -5.56
CA GLY A 148 -5.82 -6.18 -6.71
C GLY A 148 -6.98 -5.21 -6.46
N GLU A 149 -7.14 -4.69 -5.25
CA GLU A 149 -8.11 -3.63 -4.93
C GLU A 149 -7.45 -2.25 -4.91
N SER A 150 -8.28 -1.20 -4.94
CA SER A 150 -7.84 0.19 -4.89
C SER A 150 -8.64 1.03 -3.91
N LEU A 151 -7.97 1.99 -3.28
CA LEU A 151 -8.58 3.04 -2.44
C LEU A 151 -8.72 4.34 -3.24
N PRO A 152 -9.94 4.88 -3.42
CA PRO A 152 -10.12 6.20 -3.99
C PRO A 152 -9.74 7.28 -2.96
N ILE A 153 -8.91 8.22 -3.38
CA ILE A 153 -8.51 9.42 -2.63
C ILE A 153 -9.01 10.63 -3.40
N GLY A 154 -9.89 11.40 -2.77
CA GLY A 154 -10.42 12.65 -3.30
C GLY A 154 -9.53 13.84 -2.95
N ILE A 155 -9.32 14.73 -3.91
CA ILE A 155 -8.62 16.01 -3.75
C ILE A 155 -9.54 17.07 -4.30
N HIS A 156 -9.98 17.97 -3.42
CA HIS A 156 -10.73 19.13 -3.82
C HIS A 156 -9.81 20.34 -3.81
N ILE A 157 -9.85 21.10 -4.91
CA ILE A 157 -9.08 22.33 -5.06
C ILE A 157 -10.07 23.43 -5.36
N ILE A 158 -9.99 24.54 -4.63
CA ILE A 158 -10.72 25.78 -4.91
C ILE A 158 -9.68 26.87 -5.18
N VAL A 159 -9.84 27.58 -6.29
CA VAL A 159 -9.09 28.80 -6.56
C VAL A 159 -9.82 29.96 -5.89
N ASN A 160 -9.17 30.60 -4.92
CA ASN A 160 -9.76 31.67 -4.12
C ASN A 160 -9.68 33.03 -4.84
N GLN A 161 -10.34 34.04 -4.28
CA GLN A 161 -10.41 35.39 -4.85
C GLN A 161 -9.06 36.11 -4.85
N GLU A 162 -8.16 35.69 -3.95
CA GLU A 162 -6.82 36.19 -3.73
C GLU A 162 -5.80 35.65 -4.77
N ALA A 163 -6.21 34.71 -5.62
CA ALA A 163 -5.36 34.21 -6.69
C ALA A 163 -5.06 35.31 -7.72
N GLU A 164 -3.77 35.50 -8.01
CA GLU A 164 -3.28 36.49 -8.97
C GLU A 164 -3.42 35.97 -10.42
N GLU A 165 -3.79 36.88 -11.33
CA GLU A 165 -3.81 36.57 -12.76
C GLU A 165 -2.42 36.18 -13.27
N LEU A 166 -2.36 35.23 -14.21
CA LEU A 166 -1.12 34.74 -14.84
C LEU A 166 -0.06 34.20 -13.87
N THR A 167 -0.49 33.72 -12.70
CA THR A 167 0.39 33.16 -11.66
C THR A 167 0.20 31.65 -11.54
N THR A 168 1.28 30.94 -11.23
CA THR A 168 1.27 29.49 -11.00
C THR A 168 1.48 29.22 -9.51
N TYR A 169 0.55 28.47 -8.93
CA TYR A 169 0.62 27.96 -7.56
C TYR A 169 0.91 26.46 -7.60
N SER A 170 1.68 25.97 -6.63
CA SER A 170 2.08 24.56 -6.57
C SER A 170 2.07 24.06 -5.14
N PHE A 171 1.68 22.81 -4.97
CA PHE A 171 1.77 22.08 -3.71
C PHE A 171 2.08 20.61 -4.02
N GLU A 172 2.60 19.88 -3.03
CA GLU A 172 2.93 18.46 -3.17
C GLU A 172 2.25 17.66 -2.05
N LEU A 173 1.77 16.47 -2.41
CA LEU A 173 1.13 15.51 -1.51
C LEU A 173 1.90 14.20 -1.56
N GLU A 174 2.31 13.71 -0.39
CA GLU A 174 2.94 12.41 -0.23
C GLU A 174 2.04 11.51 0.63
N PHE A 175 1.81 10.27 0.17
CA PHE A 175 1.02 9.26 0.86
C PHE A 175 1.90 8.04 1.16
N THR A 176 1.95 7.63 2.41
CA THR A 176 2.69 6.45 2.85
C THR A 176 1.73 5.31 3.12
N PHE A 177 1.90 4.19 2.42
CA PHE A 177 1.17 2.95 2.69
C PHE A 177 2.10 1.96 3.39
N ALA A 178 1.55 1.17 4.31
CA ALA A 178 2.26 0.10 5.01
C ALA A 178 1.45 -1.19 5.01
N GLN A 179 2.11 -2.32 5.32
CA GLN A 179 1.39 -3.58 5.51
C GLN A 179 0.33 -3.43 6.60
N TRP A 180 -0.83 -4.06 6.39
CA TRP A 180 -2.03 -3.86 7.23
C TRP A 180 -1.82 -4.10 8.73
N ASN A 181 -0.87 -4.97 9.10
CA ASN A 181 -0.56 -5.33 10.49
C ASN A 181 0.53 -4.44 11.14
N GLU A 182 1.07 -3.45 10.42
CA GLU A 182 1.97 -2.42 10.94
C GLU A 182 1.27 -1.06 11.17
N VAL A 183 0.02 -0.93 10.72
CA VAL A 183 -0.80 0.25 10.97
C VAL A 183 -1.59 0.06 12.29
N PRO A 184 -1.44 0.96 13.28
CA PRO A 184 -2.07 0.83 14.61
C PRO A 184 -3.60 0.81 14.65
#